data_AF-A0A5B7D5R4-F1
#
_entry.id   AF-A0A5B7D5R4-F1
#
_cell.length_a   1.000
_cell.length_b   1.000
_cell.length_c   1.000
_cell.angle_alpha   90.00
_cell.angle_beta   90.00
_cell.angle_gamma   90.00
#
_symmetry.space_group_name_H-M   'P 1'
#
loop_
_entity.id
_entity.type
_entity.pdbx_description
1 polymer ?
#
loop_
_entity_poly.entity_id
_entity_poly.type
_entity_poly.pdbx_seq_one_letter_code
_entity_poly.pdbx_strand_id
1 'polypeptide(L)' 'MVFYNKANEAVERVDLQTATRLEINDLLVKKGFYKKSSHDEEVPEEYKEGPYVEKDELTEDIENDM' A
#
# COMPACT_ATOMS: atom_id res chain seq x y z
N MET A 1 -5.79 -5.72 -12.15
CA MET A 1 -4.53 -5.49 -11.41
C MET A 1 -4.15 -6.78 -10.70
N VAL A 2 -2.86 -7.06 -10.55
CA VAL A 2 -2.37 -8.29 -9.91
C VAL A 2 -1.33 -7.88 -8.87
N PHE A 3 -1.47 -8.38 -7.65
CA PHE A 3 -0.47 -8.23 -6.59
C PHE A 3 0.45 -9.46 -6.59
N TYR A 4 1.74 -9.21 -6.46
CA TYR A 4 2.77 -10.25 -6.42
C TYR A 4 3.51 -10.21 -5.09
N ASN A 5 3.96 -11.37 -4.61
CA ASN A 5 4.88 -11.46 -3.47
C ASN A 5 6.34 -11.29 -3.92
N LYS A 6 7.29 -11.33 -2.97
CA LYS A 6 8.74 -11.25 -3.24
C LYS A 6 9.27 -12.38 -4.14
N ALA A 7 8.58 -13.52 -4.20
CA ALA A 7 8.91 -14.65 -5.06
C ALA A 7 8.32 -14.52 -6.48
N ASN A 8 7.70 -13.37 -6.80
CA ASN A 8 7.04 -13.10 -8.08
C ASN A 8 5.83 -14.02 -8.35
N GLU A 9 5.17 -14.49 -7.29
CA GLU A 9 3.95 -15.28 -7.38
C GLU A 9 2.74 -14.37 -7.20
N ALA A 10 1.71 -14.57 -8.03
CA ALA A 10 0.48 -13.79 -7.95
C ALA A 10 -0.31 -14.18 -6.69
N VAL A 11 -0.46 -13.25 -5.75
CA VAL A 11 -1.18 -13.47 -4.50
C VAL A 11 -2.65 -13.06 -4.58
N GLU A 12 -2.96 -12.03 -5.38
CA GLU A 12 -4.32 -11.49 -5.50
C GLU A 12 -4.54 -10.88 -6.89
N ARG A 13 -5.75 -11.02 -7.42
CA ARG A 13 -6.18 -10.42 -8.69
C ARG A 13 -7.43 -9.58 -8.45
N VAL A 14 -7.34 -8.31 -8.84
CA VAL A 14 -8.46 -7.35 -8.76
C VAL A 14 -8.92 -7.01 -10.16
N ASP A 15 -10.21 -7.18 -10.43
CA ASP A 15 -10.81 -6.74 -11.68
C ASP A 15 -10.94 -5.21 -11.68
N LEU A 16 -10.36 -4.56 -12.68
CA LEU A 16 -10.41 -3.11 -12.84
C LEU A 16 -11.66 -2.65 -13.58
N GLN A 17 -12.37 -3.54 -14.28
CA GLN A 17 -13.59 -3.18 -15.00
C GLN A 17 -14.75 -2.83 -14.06
N THR A 18 -14.73 -3.42 -12.86
CA THR A 18 -15.78 -3.27 -11.84
C THR A 18 -15.41 -2.29 -10.73
N ALA A 19 -14.17 -1.82 -10.66
CA ALA A 19 -13.66 -0.97 -9.58
C ALA A 19 -13.48 0.48 -10.05
N THR A 20 -13.94 1.43 -9.24
CA THR A 20 -13.71 2.85 -9.46
C THR A 20 -12.27 3.24 -9.13
N ARG A 21 -11.82 4.37 -9.67
CA ARG A 21 -10.51 4.94 -9.35
C ARG A 21 -10.34 5.19 -7.85
N LEU A 22 -11.41 5.60 -7.15
CA LEU A 22 -11.35 5.85 -5.71
C LEU A 22 -11.08 4.56 -4.95
N GLU A 23 -11.88 3.51 -5.22
CA GLU A 23 -11.72 2.19 -4.59
C GLU A 23 -10.34 1.59 -4.83
N ILE A 24 -9.78 1.76 -6.04
CA ILE A 24 -8.43 1.30 -6.36
C ILE A 24 -7.37 2.06 -5.54
N ASN A 25 -7.50 3.39 -5.40
CA ASN A 25 -6.55 4.17 -4.60
C ASN A 25 -6.63 3.77 -3.13
N ASP A 26 -7.84 3.63 -2.58
CA ASP A 26 -8.04 3.24 -1.19
C ASP A 26 -7.48 1.85 -0.91
N LEU A 27 -7.67 0.90 -1.83
CA LEU A 27 -7.08 -0.44 -1.75
C LEU A 27 -5.55 -0.40 -1.72
N LEU A 28 -4.92 0.39 -2.60
CA LEU A 28 -3.47 0.50 -2.66
C LEU A 28 -2.91 1.11 -1.36
N VAL A 29 -3.53 2.16 -0.83
CA VAL A 29 -3.12 2.78 0.45
C VAL A 29 -3.27 1.79 1.60
N LYS A 30 -4.39 1.06 1.68
CA LYS A 30 -4.61 0.01 2.70
C LYS A 30 -3.54 -1.08 2.64
N LYS A 31 -3.14 -1.49 1.43
CA LYS A 31 -2.05 -2.46 1.22
C LYS A 31 -0.65 -1.89 1.42
N GLY A 32 -0.52 -0.66 1.94
CA GLY A 32 0.75 -0.05 2.29
C GLY A 32 1.50 0.58 1.12
N PHE A 33 0.87 0.73 -0.05
CA PHE A 33 1.50 1.43 -1.17
C PHE A 33 1.58 2.93 -0.89
N TYR A 34 2.76 3.49 -1.14
CA TYR A 34 2.97 4.93 -1.11
C TYR A 34 2.57 5.56 -2.44
N LYS A 35 1.82 6.67 -2.35
CA LYS A 35 1.43 7.46 -3.51
C LYS A 35 2.21 8.76 -3.54
N LYS A 36 3.13 8.86 -4.51
CA LYS A 36 3.80 10.13 -4.81
C LYS A 36 2.81 11.16 -5.33
N SER A 37 3.00 12.41 -4.96
CA SER A 37 2.29 13.58 -5.49
C SER A 37 2.85 14.04 -6.83
N SER A 38 4.13 13.75 -7.11
CA SER A 38 4.79 14.03 -8.40
C SER A 38 5.79 12.94 -8.79
N HIS A 39 6.24 12.94 -10.04
CA HIS A 39 7.23 11.96 -10.52
C HIS A 39 8.58 12.09 -9.81
N ASP A 40 8.99 13.33 -9.54
CA ASP A 40 10.30 13.68 -8.98
C ASP A 40 10.35 13.58 -7.44
N GLU A 41 9.22 13.32 -6.79
CA GLU A 41 9.15 13.14 -5.35
C GLU A 41 9.92 11.89 -4.91
N GLU A 42 10.78 12.05 -3.92
CA GLU A 42 11.50 10.94 -3.31
C GLU A 42 10.53 10.04 -2.54
N VAL A 43 10.77 8.73 -2.57
CA VAL A 43 10.02 7.78 -1.74
C VAL A 43 10.60 7.84 -0.32
N PRO A 44 9.80 8.08 0.73
CA PRO A 44 10.27 8.04 2.10
C PRO A 44 10.92 6.69 2.44
N GLU A 45 11.94 6.69 3.31
CA GLU A 45 12.72 5.48 3.65
C GLU A 45 11.82 4.30 4.05
N GLU A 46 10.75 4.55 4.81
CA GLU A 46 9.81 3.53 5.29
C GLU A 46 9.09 2.76 4.15
N TYR A 47 8.99 3.35 2.95
CA TYR A 47 8.34 2.73 1.78
C TYR A 47 9.33 2.26 0.71
N LYS A 48 10.64 2.52 0.85
CA LYS A 48 11.63 2.21 -0.20
C LYS A 48 11.76 0.73 -0.48
N GLU A 49 11.68 -0.08 0.56
CA GLU A 49 11.76 -1.51 0.40
C GLU A 49 10.47 -2.06 -0.25
N GLY A 50 9.34 -1.33 -0.23
CA GLY A 50 8.06 -1.76 -0.82
C GLY A 50 6.93 -1.91 0.22
N PRO A 51 5.70 -2.19 -0.22
CA PRO A 51 4.55 -2.39 0.67
C PRO A 51 4.68 -3.74 1.39
N TYR A 52 4.92 -3.73 2.70
CA TYR A 52 5.14 -4.97 3.49
C TYR A 52 4.06 -5.33 4.47
N VAL A 53 3.13 -4.42 4.77
CA VAL A 53 2.12 -4.66 5.80
C VAL A 53 0.83 -3.97 5.37
N GLU A 54 -0.29 -4.71 5.41
CA GLU A 54 -1.61 -4.09 5.36
C GLU A 54 -1.76 -3.17 6.58
N LYS A 55 -2.09 -1.89 6.37
CA LYS A 55 -2.13 -0.87 7.42
C LYS A 55 -3.36 -1.01 8.36
N ASP A 56 -3.81 -2.23 8.62
CA ASP A 56 -4.89 -2.50 9.58
C ASP A 56 -4.39 -2.54 11.06
N GLU A 57 -3.07 -2.43 11.30
CA GLU A 57 -2.46 -2.47 12.66
C GLU A 57 -1.56 -1.26 12.98
N LEU A 58 -2.02 -0.02 12.76
CA LEU A 58 -1.35 1.19 13.30
C LEU A 58 -2.12 1.85 14.45
N THR A 59 -3.02 1.12 15.12
CA THR A 59 -3.80 1.62 16.26
C THR A 59 -3.15 1.42 17.63
N GLU A 60 -1.92 0.94 17.76
CA GLU A 60 -1.37 0.59 19.10
C GLU A 60 -0.09 1.31 19.56
N ASP A 61 0.49 2.26 18.81
CA ASP A 61 1.73 2.95 19.25
C ASP A 61 1.55 4.40 19.75
N ILE A 62 0.32 4.85 20.08
CA ILE A 62 0.10 6.18 20.68
C ILE A 62 0.19 6.16 22.23
N GLU A 63 0.34 5.00 22.89
CA GLU A 63 0.20 4.91 24.35
C GLU A 63 1.50 4.87 25.20
N ASN A 64 2.68 5.19 24.68
CA ASN A 64 3.92 5.07 25.49
C ASN A 64 4.69 6.37 25.78
N ASP A 65 4.02 7.53 25.83
CA ASP A 65 4.64 8.78 26.31
C ASP A 65 3.70 9.64 27.19
N MET A 66 3.12 9.03 28.24
CA MET A 66 2.53 9.75 29.39
C MET A 66 3.16 9.31 30.71
#